data_AF-A0A3D5JX81-F1
#
_entry.id   AF-A0A3D5JX81-F1
#
_cell.length_a   1.000
_cell.length_b   1.000
_cell.length_c   1.000
_cell.angle_alpha   90.00
_cell.angle_beta   90.00
_cell.angle_gamma   90.00
#
_symmetry.space_group_name_H-M   'P 1'
#
loop_
_entity.id
_entity.type
_entity.pdbx_description
1 polymer ?
#
loop_
_entity_poly.entity_id
_entity_poly.type
_entity_poly.pdbx_seq_one_letter_code
_entity_poly.pdbx_strand_id
1 'polypeptide(L)'
;MTLTVPGRYDKKLLGLYVVLEQVNGAFLEQRFGTDKGLLLKPERSLSMLYLGEAFAEYERVYIPKSSTKPRLAKRLIAFTWLVNQADMAFAEKIGDFVELERLARFTAVHAVLSHLDSFLLRGHNYYLYLPKASGRFVFLPWDLNSTFASHRSECSPERQ
;
A
#
# COMPACT_ATOMS: atom_id res chain seq x y z
N MET A 1 24.61 -12.61 -4.61
CA MET A 1 24.92 -11.27 -5.20
C MET A 1 26.35 -10.92 -4.87
N THR A 2 27.10 -10.36 -5.83
CA THR A 2 28.50 -9.94 -5.62
C THR A 2 28.65 -8.44 -5.80
N LEU A 3 29.52 -7.82 -5.01
CA LEU A 3 29.85 -6.40 -5.12
C LEU A 3 31.29 -6.22 -5.58
N THR A 4 31.47 -5.43 -6.63
CA THR A 4 32.78 -4.92 -7.04
C THR A 4 32.82 -3.43 -6.78
N VAL A 5 33.80 -3.00 -5.98
CA VAL A 5 34.13 -1.58 -5.77
C VAL A 5 35.57 -1.40 -6.23
N PRO A 6 35.83 -0.66 -7.33
CA PRO A 6 37.17 -0.45 -7.85
C PRO A 6 38.14 0.00 -6.76
N GLY A 7 39.28 -0.68 -6.66
CA GLY A 7 40.31 -0.39 -5.64
C GLY A 7 39.98 -0.81 -4.21
N ARG A 8 38.82 -1.43 -3.94
CA ARG A 8 38.41 -1.82 -2.58
C ARG A 8 37.91 -3.26 -2.43
N TYR A 9 37.06 -3.73 -3.34
CA TYR A 9 36.51 -5.09 -3.32
C TYR A 9 36.38 -5.64 -4.73
N ASP A 10 36.84 -6.87 -4.95
CA ASP A 10 36.60 -7.62 -6.19
C ASP A 10 35.63 -8.77 -5.93
N LYS A 11 34.50 -8.78 -6.65
CA LYS A 11 33.44 -9.81 -6.61
C LYS A 11 33.10 -10.32 -5.19
N LYS A 12 33.10 -9.44 -4.20
CA LYS A 12 32.85 -9.84 -2.81
C LYS A 12 31.43 -10.36 -2.66
N LEU A 13 31.29 -11.57 -2.11
CA LEU A 13 29.98 -12.15 -1.79
C LEU A 13 29.28 -11.28 -0.73
N LEU A 14 28.03 -10.89 -1.01
CA LEU A 14 27.21 -10.09 -0.12
C LEU A 14 26.23 -10.91 0.74
N GLY A 15 26.18 -12.23 0.53
CA GLY A 15 25.26 -13.13 1.22
C GLY A 15 23.97 -13.42 0.44
N LEU A 16 22.94 -13.83 1.17
CA LEU A 16 21.63 -14.22 0.67
C LEU A 16 20.70 -13.00 0.55
N TYR A 17 19.93 -12.96 -0.54
CA TYR A 17 18.99 -11.89 -0.83
C TYR A 17 17.69 -12.49 -1.36
N VAL A 18 16.59 -11.82 -1.07
CA VAL A 18 15.29 -12.07 -1.70
C VAL A 18 15.10 -11.03 -2.79
N VAL A 19 14.83 -11.48 -4.02
CA VAL A 19 14.47 -10.60 -5.13
C VAL A 19 12.96 -10.42 -5.11
N LEU A 20 12.50 -9.17 -5.01
CA LEU A 20 11.09 -8.83 -4.98
C LEU A 20 10.67 -8.17 -6.30
N GLU A 21 9.48 -8.51 -6.77
CA GLU A 21 8.87 -7.84 -7.91
C GLU A 21 8.50 -6.40 -7.53
N GLN A 22 8.97 -5.42 -8.33
CA GLN A 22 8.65 -4.02 -8.11
C GLN A 22 7.19 -3.74 -8.52
N VAL A 23 6.41 -3.17 -7.61
CA VAL A 23 5.07 -2.67 -7.95
C VAL A 23 5.22 -1.38 -8.76
N ASN A 24 5.10 -1.51 -10.09
CA ASN A 24 5.23 -0.43 -11.08
C ASN A 24 4.28 -0.66 -12.26
N GLY A 25 4.42 0.12 -13.34
CA GLY A 25 3.56 -0.01 -14.52
C GLY A 25 3.56 -1.41 -15.14
N ALA A 26 4.71 -2.09 -15.22
CA ALA A 26 4.79 -3.43 -15.80
C ALA A 26 4.03 -4.46 -14.95
N PHE A 27 4.18 -4.41 -13.62
CA PHE A 27 3.39 -5.21 -12.69
C PHE A 27 1.90 -4.97 -12.89
N LEU A 28 1.48 -3.70 -13.01
CA LEU A 28 0.07 -3.35 -13.15
C LEU A 28 -0.50 -3.85 -14.48
N GLU A 29 0.22 -3.68 -15.58
CA GLU A 29 -0.17 -4.19 -16.89
C GLU A 29 -0.37 -5.70 -16.86
N GLN A 30 0.57 -6.45 -16.27
CA GLN A 30 0.50 -7.90 -16.19
C GLN A 30 -0.63 -8.41 -15.29
N ARG A 31 -0.89 -7.75 -14.16
CA ARG A 31 -1.86 -8.22 -13.14
C ARG A 31 -3.28 -7.69 -13.35
N PHE A 32 -3.43 -6.52 -13.96
CA PHE A 32 -4.70 -5.81 -14.13
C PHE A 32 -5.06 -5.54 -15.59
N GLY A 33 -4.20 -5.90 -16.55
CA GLY A 33 -4.39 -5.61 -17.97
C GLY A 33 -4.28 -4.12 -18.31
N THR A 34 -3.81 -3.30 -17.36
CA THR A 34 -3.55 -1.88 -17.60
C THR A 34 -2.65 -1.28 -16.51
N ASP A 35 -1.72 -0.42 -16.91
CA ASP A 35 -0.98 0.48 -16.03
C ASP A 35 -1.67 1.85 -15.86
N LYS A 36 -2.77 2.10 -16.58
CA LYS A 36 -3.45 3.41 -16.64
C LYS A 36 -4.26 3.64 -15.38
N GLY A 37 -3.68 4.39 -14.45
CA GLY A 37 -4.33 4.71 -13.19
C GLY A 37 -3.43 5.50 -12.25
N LEU A 38 -3.86 5.59 -11.01
CA LEU A 38 -3.10 6.21 -9.92
C LEU A 38 -2.55 5.11 -9.02
N LEU A 39 -1.23 4.93 -9.01
CA LEU A 39 -0.52 4.07 -8.08
C LEU A 39 0.06 4.94 -6.97
N LEU A 40 -0.24 4.59 -5.73
CA LEU A 40 0.20 5.31 -4.53
C LEU A 40 0.91 4.33 -3.61
N LYS A 41 1.92 4.83 -2.89
CA LYS A 41 2.51 4.15 -1.75
C LYS A 41 2.36 5.05 -0.52
N PRO A 42 1.54 4.66 0.47
CA PRO A 42 1.45 5.36 1.74
C PRO A 42 2.78 5.30 2.50
N GLU A 43 3.23 6.45 2.97
CA GLU A 43 4.50 6.64 3.67
C GLU A 43 4.22 7.58 4.85
N ARG A 44 3.60 7.05 5.92
CA ARG A 44 3.39 7.63 7.26
C ARG A 44 2.47 6.73 8.09
N SER A 45 2.48 6.90 9.41
CA SER A 45 1.71 6.07 10.34
C SER A 45 0.25 6.49 10.51
N LEU A 46 -0.48 6.72 9.41
CA LEU A 46 -1.88 7.15 9.41
C LEU A 46 -2.60 6.58 8.18
N SER A 47 -3.47 5.60 8.40
CA SER A 47 -4.24 4.96 7.33
C SER A 47 -5.47 5.79 6.96
N MET A 48 -5.68 5.99 5.66
CA MET A 48 -6.95 6.46 5.09
C MET A 48 -7.47 7.82 5.57
N LEU A 49 -6.65 8.68 6.19
CA LEU A 49 -7.10 9.99 6.67
C LEU A 49 -7.60 10.91 5.57
N TYR A 50 -8.68 11.64 5.89
CA TYR A 50 -9.14 12.79 5.11
C TYR A 50 -8.31 14.03 5.47
N LEU A 51 -7.68 14.64 4.46
CA LEU A 51 -6.74 15.77 4.63
C LEU A 51 -7.30 17.08 4.03
N GLY A 52 -8.61 17.14 3.80
CA GLY A 52 -9.26 18.23 3.09
C GLY A 52 -9.25 18.05 1.57
N GLU A 53 -9.48 19.14 0.84
CA GLU A 53 -9.67 19.14 -0.62
C GLU A 53 -8.37 19.41 -1.42
N ALA A 54 -7.30 19.83 -0.75
CA ALA A 54 -6.03 20.12 -1.41
C ALA A 54 -5.22 18.83 -1.62
N PHE A 55 -5.10 18.37 -2.87
CA PHE A 55 -4.36 17.14 -3.17
C PHE A 55 -2.87 17.17 -2.74
N ALA A 56 -2.26 18.35 -2.67
CA ALA A 56 -0.88 18.52 -2.20
C ALA A 56 -0.66 17.97 -0.77
N GLU A 57 -1.69 17.98 0.09
CA GLU A 57 -1.60 17.40 1.42
C GLU A 57 -1.57 15.86 1.38
N TYR A 58 -2.21 15.26 0.37
CA TYR A 58 -2.19 13.82 0.16
C TYR A 58 -0.86 13.33 -0.39
N GLU A 59 -0.15 14.10 -1.21
CA GLU A 59 1.14 13.68 -1.78
C GLU A 59 2.23 13.44 -0.71
N ARG A 60 2.08 14.06 0.46
CA ARG A 60 2.95 13.86 1.62
C ARG A 60 2.72 12.53 2.34
N VAL A 61 1.54 11.94 2.17
CA VAL A 61 1.10 10.71 2.84
C VAL A 61 1.00 9.56 1.84
N TYR A 62 0.31 9.75 0.73
CA TYR A 62 0.13 8.81 -0.37
C TYR A 62 1.05 9.18 -1.52
N ILE A 63 2.31 8.74 -1.46
CA ILE A 63 3.31 9.13 -2.45
C ILE A 63 2.95 8.52 -3.82
N PRO A 64 2.68 9.34 -4.85
CA PRO A 64 2.39 8.83 -6.18
C PRO A 64 3.60 8.12 -6.79
N LYS A 65 3.34 6.97 -7.40
CA LYS A 65 4.30 6.16 -8.18
C LYS A 65 3.92 6.11 -9.66
N SER A 66 2.87 6.84 -10.05
CA SER A 66 2.44 7.07 -11.43
C SER A 66 2.01 8.54 -11.59
N SER A 67 1.68 8.95 -12.83
CA SER A 67 1.19 10.31 -13.10
C SER A 67 -0.18 10.53 -12.45
N THR A 68 -0.25 11.52 -11.56
CA THR A 68 -1.52 11.94 -10.95
C THR A 68 -2.35 12.76 -11.92
N LYS A 69 -3.56 12.28 -12.24
CA LYS A 69 -4.56 13.05 -13.00
C LYS A 69 -5.59 13.67 -12.04
N PRO A 70 -6.08 14.91 -12.29
CA PRO A 70 -7.01 15.59 -11.37
C PRO A 70 -8.24 14.77 -10.99
N ARG A 71 -8.81 14.01 -11.93
CA ARG A 71 -9.96 13.13 -11.66
C ARG A 71 -9.63 12.01 -10.67
N LEU A 72 -8.43 11.43 -10.75
CA LEU A 72 -8.00 10.34 -9.86
C LEU A 72 -7.64 10.89 -8.46
N ALA A 73 -7.01 12.07 -8.41
CA ALA A 73 -6.78 12.80 -7.17
C ALA A 73 -8.08 13.08 -6.40
N LYS A 74 -9.09 13.66 -7.07
CA LYS A 74 -10.43 13.89 -6.48
C LYS A 74 -11.08 12.61 -5.98
N ARG A 75 -10.80 11.47 -6.64
CA ARG A 75 -11.35 10.18 -6.22
C ARG A 75 -10.71 9.65 -4.94
N LEU A 76 -9.42 9.89 -4.72
CA LEU A 76 -8.76 9.62 -3.44
C LEU A 76 -9.33 10.50 -2.32
N ILE A 77 -9.50 11.79 -2.58
CA ILE A 77 -10.10 12.75 -1.63
C ILE A 77 -11.50 12.28 -1.24
N ALA A 78 -12.36 11.98 -2.21
CA ALA A 78 -13.72 11.50 -1.93
C ALA A 78 -13.74 10.16 -1.16
N PHE A 79 -12.80 9.26 -1.45
CA PHE A 79 -12.70 7.99 -0.74
C PHE A 79 -12.32 8.18 0.73
N THR A 80 -11.28 8.97 0.99
CA THR A 80 -10.86 9.27 2.37
C THR A 80 -11.93 10.06 3.12
N TRP A 81 -12.63 11.00 2.48
CA TRP A 81 -13.79 11.67 3.08
C TRP A 81 -14.86 10.65 3.50
N LEU A 82 -15.25 9.75 2.60
CA LEU A 82 -16.25 8.71 2.89
C LEU A 82 -15.85 7.87 4.10
N VAL A 83 -14.59 7.42 4.16
CA VAL A 83 -14.07 6.58 5.25
C VAL A 83 -14.04 7.30 6.60
N ASN A 84 -13.87 8.62 6.63
CA ASN A 84 -13.67 9.37 7.88
C ASN A 84 -14.90 10.13 8.36
N GLN A 85 -15.77 10.56 7.45
CA GLN A 85 -16.79 11.56 7.72
C GLN A 85 -18.21 11.08 7.42
N ALA A 86 -18.38 10.03 6.62
CA ALA A 86 -19.70 9.54 6.28
C ALA A 86 -20.28 8.65 7.40
N ASP A 87 -21.58 8.78 7.62
CA ASP A 87 -22.37 8.02 8.56
C ASP A 87 -23.09 6.86 7.86
N MET A 88 -24.42 6.88 7.79
CA MET A 88 -25.26 5.92 7.07
C MET A 88 -24.86 5.80 5.59
N ALA A 89 -24.41 6.89 4.98
CA ALA A 89 -23.97 6.89 3.58
C ALA A 89 -22.72 6.04 3.33
N PHE A 90 -21.95 5.68 4.37
CA PHE A 90 -20.75 4.86 4.22
C PHE A 90 -21.08 3.48 3.65
N ALA A 91 -22.00 2.76 4.29
CA ALA A 91 -22.31 1.36 3.95
C ALA A 91 -22.86 1.23 2.52
N GLU A 92 -23.63 2.21 2.07
CA GLU A 92 -24.21 2.23 0.73
C GLU A 92 -23.17 2.55 -0.35
N LYS A 93 -22.21 3.44 -0.06
CA LYS A 93 -21.30 3.99 -1.07
C LYS A 93 -19.92 3.36 -1.10
N ILE A 94 -19.50 2.65 -0.05
CA ILE A 94 -18.14 2.10 0.04
C ILE A 94 -17.83 1.15 -1.12
N GLY A 95 -18.82 0.39 -1.60
CA GLY A 95 -18.70 -0.50 -2.75
C GLY A 95 -18.35 0.22 -4.07
N ASP A 96 -18.66 1.52 -4.18
CA ASP A 96 -18.26 2.32 -5.35
C ASP A 96 -16.76 2.60 -5.36
N PHE A 97 -16.10 2.54 -4.21
CA PHE A 97 -14.68 2.86 -4.05
C PHE A 97 -13.79 1.62 -3.98
N VAL A 98 -14.29 0.49 -3.50
CA VAL A 98 -13.52 -0.75 -3.33
C VAL A 98 -14.37 -1.98 -3.65
N GLU A 99 -13.74 -3.04 -4.17
CA GLU A 99 -14.35 -4.36 -4.19
C GLU A 99 -14.29 -4.98 -2.79
N LEU A 100 -15.46 -5.15 -2.15
CA LEU A 100 -15.55 -5.58 -0.75
C LEU A 100 -14.94 -6.97 -0.52
N GLU A 101 -15.17 -7.92 -1.42
CA GLU A 101 -14.58 -9.26 -1.27
C GLU A 101 -13.05 -9.21 -1.34
N ARG A 102 -12.51 -8.40 -2.25
CA ARG A 102 -11.06 -8.23 -2.41
C ARG A 102 -10.44 -7.56 -1.19
N LEU A 103 -11.09 -6.52 -0.66
CA LEU A 103 -10.64 -5.85 0.55
C LEU A 103 -10.72 -6.79 1.77
N ALA A 104 -11.81 -7.53 1.92
CA ALA A 104 -11.97 -8.50 3.01
C ALA A 104 -10.88 -9.58 2.96
N ARG A 105 -10.56 -10.10 1.77
CA ARG A 105 -9.47 -11.07 1.58
C ARG A 105 -8.11 -10.48 1.95
N PHE A 106 -7.82 -9.26 1.52
CA PHE A 106 -6.60 -8.55 1.88
C PHE A 106 -6.47 -8.39 3.40
N THR A 107 -7.54 -7.95 4.07
CA THR A 107 -7.60 -7.82 5.53
C THR A 107 -7.40 -9.15 6.24
N ALA A 108 -8.09 -10.20 5.81
CA ALA A 108 -8.00 -11.53 6.42
C ALA A 108 -6.57 -12.09 6.34
N VAL A 109 -5.89 -11.94 5.20
CA VAL A 109 -4.50 -12.39 5.04
C VAL A 109 -3.56 -11.62 5.97
N HIS A 110 -3.71 -10.29 6.08
CA HIS A 110 -2.90 -9.50 7.01
C HIS A 110 -3.14 -9.89 8.48
N ALA A 111 -4.38 -10.23 8.85
CA ALA A 111 -4.71 -10.70 10.19
C ALA A 111 -4.06 -12.06 10.49
N VAL A 112 -4.17 -13.04 9.58
CA VAL A 112 -3.57 -14.37 9.72
C VAL A 112 -2.04 -14.29 9.80
N LEU A 113 -1.43 -13.39 9.04
CA LEU A 113 0.02 -13.17 9.07
C LEU A 113 0.49 -12.31 10.27
N SER A 114 -0.42 -11.86 11.14
CA SER A 114 -0.12 -10.91 12.23
C SER A 114 0.70 -9.71 11.75
N HIS A 115 0.35 -9.16 10.58
CA HIS A 115 1.11 -8.07 9.97
C HIS A 115 0.76 -6.72 10.61
N LEU A 116 1.20 -6.50 11.85
CA LEU A 116 0.88 -5.28 12.60
C LEU A 116 1.61 -4.03 12.06
N ASP A 117 2.71 -4.21 11.34
CA ASP A 117 3.39 -3.10 10.61
C ASP A 117 2.62 -2.62 9.36
N SER A 118 1.39 -3.10 9.17
CA SER A 118 0.58 -2.80 7.99
C SER A 118 -0.54 -1.80 8.25
N PHE A 119 -1.48 -1.69 7.31
CA PHE A 119 -2.69 -0.90 7.43
C PHE A 119 -3.56 -1.23 8.66
N LEU A 120 -3.39 -2.43 9.26
CA LEU A 120 -4.13 -2.86 10.45
C LEU A 120 -3.81 -2.06 11.72
N LEU A 121 -2.57 -1.59 11.89
CA LEU A 121 -2.16 -0.84 13.09
C LEU A 121 -1.32 0.39 12.73
N ARG A 122 -0.27 0.23 11.94
CA ARG A 122 0.64 1.35 11.62
C ARG A 122 0.14 2.23 10.49
N GLY A 123 -0.61 1.71 9.52
CA GLY A 123 -1.11 2.50 8.41
C GLY A 123 -0.22 2.58 7.17
N HIS A 124 0.80 1.72 7.05
CA HIS A 124 1.70 1.63 5.89
C HIS A 124 1.88 0.18 5.41
N ASN A 125 2.93 -0.10 4.61
CA ASN A 125 3.25 -1.42 4.04
C ASN A 125 2.18 -1.99 3.10
N TYR A 126 1.68 -1.13 2.21
CA TYR A 126 0.87 -1.53 1.06
C TYR A 126 1.05 -0.54 -0.09
N TYR A 127 0.62 -0.93 -1.29
CA TYR A 127 0.31 0.02 -2.36
C TYR A 127 -1.19 0.13 -2.53
N LEU A 128 -1.61 1.29 -3.01
CA LEU A 128 -2.99 1.55 -3.40
C LEU A 128 -3.03 1.84 -4.89
N TYR A 129 -3.69 0.99 -5.66
CA TYR A 129 -3.87 1.19 -7.10
C TYR A 129 -5.31 1.54 -7.43
N LEU A 130 -5.50 2.62 -8.18
CA LEU A 130 -6.78 3.04 -8.74
C LEU A 130 -6.72 2.95 -10.27
N PRO A 131 -7.16 1.83 -10.87
CA PRO A 131 -7.31 1.73 -12.31
C PRO A 131 -8.29 2.79 -12.82
N LYS A 132 -7.95 3.49 -13.90
CA LYS A 132 -8.80 4.56 -14.48
C LYS A 132 -10.17 4.01 -14.91
N ALA A 133 -10.21 2.79 -15.42
CA ALA A 133 -11.41 2.17 -15.98
C ALA A 133 -12.41 1.74 -14.89
N SER A 134 -11.94 1.06 -13.84
CA SER A 134 -12.83 0.58 -12.76
C SER A 134 -13.22 1.68 -11.79
N GLY A 135 -12.30 2.62 -11.53
CA GLY A 135 -12.47 3.60 -10.46
C GLY A 135 -12.55 2.97 -9.07
N ARG A 136 -12.22 1.69 -8.88
CA ARG A 136 -12.19 1.05 -7.56
C ARG A 136 -10.76 0.82 -7.12
N PHE A 137 -10.43 1.24 -5.91
CA PHE A 137 -9.14 1.07 -5.28
C PHE A 137 -8.85 -0.41 -5.02
N VAL A 138 -7.61 -0.79 -5.28
CA VAL A 138 -7.06 -2.12 -5.05
C VAL A 138 -5.88 -1.98 -4.09
N PHE A 139 -5.96 -2.69 -2.97
CA PHE A 139 -4.88 -2.79 -1.99
C PHE A 139 -3.94 -3.91 -2.38
N LEU A 140 -2.63 -3.63 -2.35
CA LEU A 140 -1.57 -4.57 -2.70
C LEU A 140 -0.61 -4.67 -1.52
N PRO A 141 -0.28 -5.88 -1.02
CA PRO A 141 0.62 -6.03 0.11
C PRO A 141 2.04 -5.59 -0.28
N TRP A 142 2.76 -5.02 0.68
CA TRP A 142 4.18 -4.71 0.55
C TRP A 142 4.89 -4.94 1.88
N ASP A 143 6.20 -5.14 1.83
CA ASP A 143 7.09 -5.25 2.99
C ASP A 143 6.54 -6.14 4.12
N LEU A 144 6.36 -7.43 3.83
CA LEU A 144 5.82 -8.43 4.76
C LEU A 144 6.88 -8.99 5.72
N ASN A 145 8.00 -8.29 5.91
CA ASN A 145 9.14 -8.75 6.72
C ASN A 145 8.79 -8.88 8.21
N SER A 146 7.81 -8.11 8.69
CA SER A 146 7.37 -8.08 10.10
C SER A 146 6.12 -8.93 10.36
N THR A 147 5.89 -9.97 9.55
CA THR A 147 4.79 -10.93 9.70
C THR A 147 5.16 -12.08 10.65
N PHE A 148 4.21 -12.97 10.93
CA PHE A 148 4.37 -14.13 11.83
C PHE A 148 4.82 -13.72 13.24
N ALA A 149 4.16 -12.70 13.79
CA ALA A 149 4.42 -12.16 15.14
C ALA A 149 5.85 -11.65 15.38
N SER A 150 6.57 -11.28 14.30
CA SER A 150 7.91 -10.69 14.41
C SER A 150 7.92 -9.16 14.57
N HIS A 151 6.74 -8.52 14.56
CA HIS A 151 6.63 -7.07 14.73
C HIS A 151 7.04 -6.65 16.15
N ARG A 152 8.11 -5.86 16.26
CA ARG A 152 8.81 -5.53 17.51
C ARG A 152 8.05 -4.59 18.48
N SER A 153 6.79 -4.27 18.23
CA SER A 153 6.01 -3.42 19.14
C SER A 153 5.23 -4.19 20.21
N GLU A 154 5.18 -5.52 20.13
CA GLU A 154 4.72 -6.37 21.23
C GLU A 154 5.82 -7.40 21.52
N CYS A 155 6.03 -7.67 22.81
CA CYS A 155 7.11 -8.47 23.43
C CYS A 155 7.80 -9.51 22.53
N SER A 156 9.12 -9.65 22.69
CA SER A 156 9.83 -10.79 22.11
C SER A 156 9.17 -12.12 22.53
N PRO A 157 9.17 -13.14 21.65
CA PRO A 157 8.62 -14.46 21.98
C PRO A 157 9.21 -15.06 23.27
N GLU A 158 10.42 -14.66 23.63
CA GLU A 158 11.13 -15.01 24.87
C GLU A 158 10.45 -14.47 26.15
N ARG A 159 9.42 -13.63 26.03
CA ARG A 159 8.70 -12.97 27.13
C ARG A 159 7.20 -13.29 27.18
N GLN A 160 6.74 -14.30 26.42
CA GLN A 160 5.39 -14.89 26.52
C GLN A 160 5.47 -16.24 27.22
#